data_AF-A0A0F3MC37-F1
#
_entry.id   AF-A0A0F3MC37-F1
#
_cell.length_a   1.000
_cell.length_b   1.000
_cell.length_c   1.000
_cell.angle_alpha   90.00
_cell.angle_beta   90.00
_cell.angle_gamma   90.00
#
_symmetry.space_group_name_H-M   'P 1'
#
loop_
_entity.id
_entity.type
_entity.pdbx_description
1 polymer ?
#
loop_
_entity_poly.entity_id
_entity_poly.type
_entity_poly.pdbx_seq_one_letter_code
_entity_poly.pdbx_strand_id
1 'polypeptide(L)'
;MILQVKQDCLLCKAFMPIVQGFANKYAFQLLAVSKNNELLNKLNPEHVVPVLYSVASDGKKIYSVARGIISENKIIDNILAIDRYYHKLETR
;
A
#
# COMPACT_ATOMS: atom_id res chain seq x y z
N MET A 1 1.93 4.19 -5.44
CA MET A 1 1.87 3.44 -4.16
C MET A 1 2.13 4.37 -3.00
N ILE A 2 1.45 4.14 -1.88
CA ILE A 2 1.64 4.89 -0.64
C ILE A 2 2.05 3.90 0.44
N LEU A 3 3.18 4.12 1.10
CA LEU A 3 3.60 3.34 2.26
C LEU A 3 3.43 4.20 3.52
N GLN A 4 2.47 3.81 4.36
CA GLN A 4 2.30 4.43 5.68
C GLN A 4 3.32 3.85 6.65
N VAL A 5 4.08 4.74 7.29
CA VAL A 5 5.14 4.41 8.25
C VAL A 5 4.99 5.28 9.49
N LYS A 6 5.82 5.03 10.51
CA LYS A 6 6.03 5.96 11.63
C LYS A 6 7.52 6.04 11.94
N GLN A 7 7.92 7.11 12.60
CA GLN A 7 9.27 7.25 13.13
C GLN A 7 9.53 6.11 14.14
N ASP A 8 10.77 5.59 14.15
CA ASP A 8 11.20 4.51 15.05
C ASP A 8 10.40 3.20 14.96
N CYS A 9 9.89 2.89 13.78
CA CYS A 9 9.26 1.61 13.48
C CYS A 9 10.22 0.62 12.82
N LEU A 10 10.66 -0.39 13.59
CA LEU A 10 11.56 -1.44 13.09
C LEU A 10 10.94 -2.20 11.90
N LEU A 11 9.66 -2.54 11.98
CA LEU A 11 8.96 -3.24 10.89
C LEU A 11 8.88 -2.37 9.62
N CYS A 12 8.74 -1.06 9.78
CA CYS A 12 8.71 -0.11 8.68
C CYS A 12 10.09 -0.01 8.01
N LYS A 13 11.17 0.04 8.81
CA LYS A 13 12.55 0.01 8.30
C LYS A 13 12.86 -1.27 7.53
N ALA A 14 12.34 -2.42 8.00
CA ALA A 14 12.51 -3.71 7.33
C ALA A 14 11.69 -3.84 6.04
N PHE A 15 10.47 -3.29 6.01
CA PHE A 15 9.60 -3.40 4.83
C PHE A 15 9.93 -2.39 3.72
N MET A 16 10.42 -1.21 4.08
CA MET A 16 10.78 -0.14 3.14
C MET A 16 11.63 -0.62 1.94
N PRO A 17 12.75 -1.35 2.11
CA PRO A 17 13.55 -1.79 0.96
C PRO A 17 12.79 -2.75 0.02
N ILE A 18 11.91 -3.60 0.56
CA ILE A 18 11.08 -4.51 -0.24
C ILE A 18 10.09 -3.71 -1.08
N VAL A 19 9.38 -2.76 -0.46
CA VAL A 19 8.41 -1.91 -1.14
C VAL A 19 9.09 -1.01 -2.18
N GLN A 20 10.28 -0.48 -1.86
CA GLN A 20 11.07 0.32 -2.79
C GLN A 20 11.55 -0.51 -3.99
N GLY A 21 12.05 -1.73 -3.75
CA GLY A 21 12.47 -2.65 -4.80
C GLY A 21 11.32 -2.98 -5.75
N PHE A 22 10.17 -3.33 -5.19
CA PHE A 22 8.94 -3.54 -5.94
C PHE A 22 8.54 -2.30 -6.76
N ALA A 23 8.48 -1.12 -6.12
CA ALA A 23 8.06 0.11 -6.78
C ALA A 23 8.96 0.46 -7.96
N ASN A 24 10.28 0.37 -7.77
CA ASN A 24 11.26 0.63 -8.82
C ASN A 24 11.14 -0.37 -9.97
N LYS A 25 11.04 -1.66 -9.66
CA LYS A 25 10.94 -2.74 -10.65
C LYS A 25 9.73 -2.59 -11.58
N TYR A 26 8.60 -2.13 -11.05
CA TYR A 26 7.35 -1.99 -11.80
C TYR A 26 6.99 -0.53 -12.10
N ALA A 27 7.95 0.39 -11.96
CA ALA A 27 7.79 1.82 -12.24
C ALA A 27 6.60 2.49 -11.49
N PHE A 28 6.26 2.01 -10.30
CA PHE A 28 5.31 2.71 -9.43
C PHE A 28 6.00 3.91 -8.77
N GLN A 29 5.34 5.05 -8.76
CA GLN A 29 5.69 6.11 -7.82
C GLN A 29 5.46 5.62 -6.38
N LEU A 30 6.44 5.78 -5.49
CA LEU A 30 6.30 5.45 -4.07
C LEU A 30 6.30 6.72 -3.23
N LEU A 31 5.26 6.90 -2.43
CA LEU A 31 5.15 7.96 -1.43
C LEU A 31 5.19 7.35 -0.03
N ALA A 32 6.22 7.67 0.75
CA ALA A 32 6.27 7.29 2.16
C ALA A 32 5.61 8.39 3.00
N VAL A 33 4.62 8.04 3.81
CA VAL A 33 3.86 9.00 4.63
C VAL A 33 3.93 8.60 6.11
N SER A 34 4.37 9.54 6.94
CA SER A 34 4.48 9.35 8.40
C SER A 34 3.51 10.19 9.21
N LYS A 35 3.02 11.29 8.63
CA LYS A 35 2.16 12.25 9.30
C LYS A 35 0.70 11.81 9.14
N ASN A 36 0.01 11.63 10.26
CA ASN A 36 -1.43 11.39 10.25
C ASN A 36 -2.13 12.57 9.57
N ASN A 37 -3.02 12.26 8.63
CA ASN A 37 -3.89 13.21 7.96
C ASN A 37 -5.30 12.60 7.89
N GLU A 38 -6.29 13.40 7.53
CA GLU A 38 -7.69 12.96 7.52
C GLU A 38 -7.92 11.72 6.64
N LEU A 39 -7.21 11.62 5.51
CA LEU A 39 -7.27 10.46 4.63
C LEU A 39 -6.73 9.19 5.31
N LEU A 40 -5.57 9.26 5.96
CA LEU A 40 -4.98 8.12 6.66
C LEU A 40 -5.81 7.71 7.88
N ASN A 41 -6.46 8.65 8.55
CA ASN A 41 -7.37 8.33 9.66
C ASN A 41 -8.59 7.54 9.16
N LYS A 42 -9.09 7.82 7.96
CA LYS A 42 -10.18 7.05 7.32
C LYS A 42 -9.70 5.67 6.86
N LEU A 43 -8.50 5.57 6.30
CA LEU A 43 -7.96 4.32 5.74
C LEU A 43 -7.37 3.37 6.80
N ASN A 44 -6.91 3.91 7.92
CA ASN A 44 -6.23 3.20 8.99
C ASN A 44 -6.45 3.85 10.35
N PRO A 45 -7.69 3.77 10.89
CA PRO A 45 -8.05 4.43 12.15
C PRO A 45 -7.26 3.92 13.35
N GLU A 46 -6.79 2.67 13.31
CA GLU A 46 -5.97 2.06 14.36
C GLU A 46 -4.48 2.45 14.27
N HIS A 47 -4.08 3.18 13.22
CA HIS A 47 -2.70 3.62 12.99
C HIS A 47 -1.66 2.48 13.03
N VAL A 48 -2.07 1.27 12.66
CA VAL A 48 -1.17 0.10 12.57
C VAL A 48 -0.23 0.33 11.38
N VAL A 49 1.07 0.15 11.58
CA VAL A 49 2.08 0.38 10.53
C VAL A 49 3.16 -0.72 10.56
N PRO A 50 3.77 -1.07 9.41
CA PRO A 50 3.61 -0.45 8.10
C PRO A 50 2.35 -0.93 7.35
N VAL A 51 1.78 -0.06 6.51
CA VAL A 51 0.67 -0.40 5.60
C VAL A 51 1.01 0.09 4.21
N LEU A 52 0.89 -0.80 3.21
CA LEU A 52 1.10 -0.47 1.81
C LEU A 52 -0.25 -0.33 1.11
N TYR A 53 -0.43 0.77 0.41
CA TYR A 53 -1.58 1.06 -0.42
C TYR A 53 -1.21 1.15 -1.91
N SER A 54 -2.07 0.58 -2.74
CA SER A 54 -2.11 0.88 -4.18
C SER A 54 -3.09 2.03 -4.42
N VAL A 55 -2.74 2.91 -5.34
CA VAL A 55 -3.60 4.02 -5.77
C VAL A 55 -3.90 3.76 -7.24
N ALA A 56 -5.19 3.77 -7.60
CA ALA A 56 -5.61 3.64 -8.99
C ALA A 56 -5.04 4.79 -9.83
N SER A 57 -4.89 4.56 -11.14
CA SER A 57 -4.30 5.55 -12.05
C SER A 57 -5.07 6.87 -12.11
N ASP A 58 -6.36 6.87 -11.78
CA ASP A 58 -7.20 8.06 -11.69
C ASP A 58 -7.02 8.85 -10.37
N GLY A 59 -6.24 8.33 -9.42
CA GLY A 59 -6.02 8.91 -8.10
C GLY A 59 -7.22 8.87 -7.16
N LYS A 60 -8.37 8.31 -7.57
CA LYS A 60 -9.63 8.37 -6.81
C LYS A 60 -9.79 7.19 -5.86
N LYS A 61 -9.31 6.02 -6.26
CA LYS A 61 -9.45 4.79 -5.48
C LYS A 61 -8.11 4.39 -4.85
N ILE A 62 -8.15 4.07 -3.56
CA ILE A 62 -7.00 3.65 -2.77
C ILE A 62 -7.33 2.31 -2.12
N TYR A 63 -6.42 1.35 -2.26
CA TYR A 63 -6.62 -0.03 -1.80
C TYR A 63 -5.48 -0.47 -0.89
N SER A 64 -5.82 -1.07 0.24
CA SER A 64 -4.83 -1.68 1.13
C SER A 64 -4.28 -2.96 0.50
N VAL A 65 -3.01 -2.95 0.12
CA VAL A 65 -2.30 -4.11 -0.45
C VAL A 65 -1.65 -4.95 0.65
N ALA A 66 -1.15 -4.32 1.72
CA ALA A 66 -0.52 -5.03 2.82
C ALA A 66 -0.72 -4.31 4.14
N ARG A 67 -0.97 -5.06 5.21
CA ARG A 67 -0.85 -4.60 6.60
C ARG A 67 0.25 -5.44 7.25
N GLY A 68 1.41 -4.84 7.48
CA GLY A 68 2.64 -5.54 7.89
C GLY A 68 3.56 -5.91 6.73
N ILE A 69 4.66 -6.59 7.06
CA ILE A 69 5.72 -6.96 6.12
C ILE A 69 5.28 -8.16 5.29
N ILE A 70 5.39 -8.05 3.96
CA ILE A 70 5.15 -9.15 3.03
C ILE A 70 6.24 -9.18 1.94
N SER A 71 6.36 -10.29 1.21
CA SER A 71 7.28 -10.40 0.08
C SER A 71 6.79 -9.67 -1.17
N GLU A 72 7.68 -9.38 -2.12
CA GLU A 72 7.30 -8.79 -3.42
C GLU A 72 6.24 -9.62 -4.15
N ASN A 73 6.39 -10.95 -4.17
CA ASN A 73 5.42 -11.83 -4.82
C ASN A 73 4.03 -11.67 -4.18
N LYS A 74 3.97 -11.51 -2.86
CA LYS A 74 2.70 -11.32 -2.17
C LYS A 74 2.08 -9.95 -2.45
N ILE A 75 2.90 -8.91 -2.70
CA ILE A 75 2.41 -7.61 -3.17
C ILE A 75 1.70 -7.78 -4.53
N ILE A 76 2.29 -8.54 -5.47
CA ILE A 76 1.68 -8.84 -6.78
C ILE A 76 0.35 -9.56 -6.59
N ASP A 77 0.35 -10.66 -5.83
CA ASP A 77 -0.84 -11.48 -5.61
C ASP A 77 -2.01 -10.65 -5.07
N ASN A 78 -1.70 -9.77 -4.10
CA ASN A 78 -2.71 -8.92 -3.47
C ASN A 78 -3.23 -7.85 -4.44
N ILE A 79 -2.36 -7.22 -5.24
CA ILE A 79 -2.79 -6.26 -6.28
C ILE A 79 -3.71 -6.95 -7.30
N LEU A 80 -3.32 -8.13 -7.81
CA LEU A 80 -4.14 -8.89 -8.75
C LEU A 80 -5.48 -9.35 -8.15
N ALA A 81 -5.50 -9.69 -6.85
CA ALA A 81 -6.73 -10.04 -6.17
C ALA A 81 -7.69 -8.84 -6.06
N ILE A 82 -7.16 -7.66 -5.73
CA ILE A 82 -7.91 -6.39 -5.69
C ILE A 82 -8.48 -6.07 -7.07
N ASP A 83 -7.62 -6.07 -8.10
CA ASP A 83 -8.00 -5.79 -9.48
C ASP A 83 -9.14 -6.69 -9.97
N ARG A 84 -9.01 -8.01 -9.79
CA ARG A 84 -10.06 -8.98 -10.12
C ARG A 84 -11.35 -8.75 -9.36
N TYR A 85 -11.28 -8.34 -8.10
CA TYR A 85 -12.47 -8.09 -7.28
C TYR A 85 -13.25 -6.87 -7.79
N TYR A 86 -12.55 -5.77 -8.09
CA TYR A 86 -13.22 -4.54 -8.54
C TYR A 86 -13.67 -4.61 -9.99
N HIS A 87 -12.94 -5.28 -10.88
CA HIS A 87 -13.42 -5.54 -12.23
C HIS A 87 -14.73 -6.35 -12.22
N LYS A 88 -14.87 -7.34 -11.33
CA LYS A 88 -16.12 -8.10 -11.18
C LYS A 88 -17.30 -7.25 -10.71
N LEU A 89 -17.05 -6.20 -9.93
CA LEU A 89 -18.10 -5.30 -9.44
C LEU A 89 -18.54 -4.30 -10.52
N GLU A 90 -17.64 -3.86 -11.39
CA GLU A 90 -17.95 -2.92 -12.47
C GLU A 90 -18.72 -3.56 -13.64
N THR A 91 -18.64 -4.89 -13.79
CA THR A 91 -19.39 -5.65 -14.81
C THR A 91 -20.74 -6.19 -14.31
N ARG A 92 -21.19 -5.79 -13.13
CA ARG A 92 -22.50 -6.14 -12.57
C ARG A 92 -23.44 -4.94 -12.63
#